data_AF-A0A8T4M1K9-F1
#
_entry.id   AF-A0A8T4M1K9-F1
#
_cell.length_a   1.000
_cell.length_b   1.000
_cell.length_c   1.000
_cell.angle_alpha   90.00
_cell.angle_beta   90.00
_cell.angle_gamma   90.00
#
_symmetry.space_group_name_H-M   'P 1'
#
loop_
_entity.id
_entity.type
_entity.pdbx_description
1 polymer ?
#
loop_
_entity_poly.entity_id
_entity_poly.type
_entity_poly.pdbx_seq_one_letter_code
_entity_poly.pdbx_strand_id
1 'polypeptide(L)'
;MLPKLELKISGPYNHILSDDFNYREYMADADKCIENFNKNFNKFKKRTTSFQKAFIKKQKIILKLIEKYSGYDWKGKSIPIYLINITQKPSIADPLTLKFRDNLDSMFILLIHELTHLNLPQKMQFDAGNKRSEQWVNLITRYVALELKLDLNKATMKNFSEALELEWNLKNKTLKKFIQPNASPKS
;
A
#
# COMPACT_ATOMS: atom_id res chain seq x y z
N MET A 1 -10.55 -12.34 10.17
CA MET A 1 -9.23 -12.57 10.83
C MET A 1 -8.24 -11.59 10.21
N LEU A 2 -7.46 -10.85 11.00
CA LEU A 2 -6.47 -9.91 10.44
C LEU A 2 -5.23 -10.66 9.94
N PRO A 3 -4.70 -10.34 8.74
CA PRO A 3 -3.48 -10.92 8.25
C PRO A 3 -2.28 -10.43 9.06
N LYS A 4 -1.23 -11.26 9.13
CA LYS A 4 0.08 -10.85 9.61
C LYS A 4 0.78 -10.05 8.51
N LEU A 5 1.25 -8.85 8.81
CA LEU A 5 2.08 -8.10 7.86
C LEU A 5 3.55 -8.46 8.07
N GLU A 6 4.25 -8.79 6.98
CA GLU A 6 5.64 -9.23 7.00
C GLU A 6 6.52 -8.26 6.23
N LEU A 7 7.11 -7.31 6.96
CA LEU A 7 7.98 -6.30 6.37
C LEU A 7 9.35 -6.90 6.04
N LYS A 8 9.68 -6.95 4.75
CA LYS A 8 10.94 -7.43 4.21
C LYS A 8 11.69 -6.26 3.60
N ILE A 9 12.93 -6.03 4.03
CA ILE A 9 13.83 -5.08 3.38
C ILE A 9 14.34 -5.79 2.13
N SER A 10 13.83 -5.41 0.97
CA SER A 10 14.25 -6.01 -0.29
C SER A 10 15.28 -5.12 -0.96
N GLY A 11 16.19 -5.74 -1.70
CA GLY A 11 17.02 -5.00 -2.63
C GLY A 11 16.25 -4.56 -3.86
N PRO A 12 16.94 -3.92 -4.81
CA PRO A 12 16.35 -3.54 -6.08
C PRO A 12 15.82 -4.72 -6.92
N TYR A 13 15.98 -5.97 -6.47
CA TYR A 13 15.56 -7.14 -7.23
C TYR A 13 14.78 -8.12 -6.35
N ASN A 14 13.46 -8.06 -6.51
CA ASN A 14 12.64 -9.25 -6.39
C ASN A 14 13.14 -10.26 -7.44
N HIS A 15 13.96 -11.25 -7.05
CA HIS A 15 14.04 -12.53 -7.78
C HIS A 15 12.65 -13.20 -7.91
N ILE A 16 11.63 -12.67 -7.21
CA ILE A 16 10.24 -13.10 -7.26
C ILE A 16 9.50 -12.56 -8.51
N LEU A 17 10.03 -11.55 -9.21
CA LEU A 17 9.42 -10.99 -10.43
C LEU A 17 10.16 -11.37 -11.73
N SER A 18 11.22 -12.20 -11.64
CA SER A 18 12.11 -12.47 -12.77
C SER A 18 11.62 -13.56 -13.73
N ASP A 19 10.64 -14.36 -13.33
CA ASP A 19 10.19 -15.49 -14.16
C ASP A 19 9.09 -15.08 -15.15
N ASP A 20 8.33 -14.02 -14.86
CA ASP A 20 7.19 -13.57 -15.69
C ASP A 20 7.48 -12.36 -16.59
N PHE A 21 8.57 -11.64 -16.36
CA PHE A 21 8.98 -10.52 -17.21
C PHE A 21 10.32 -10.86 -17.84
N ASN A 22 10.47 -10.65 -19.16
CA ASN A 22 11.72 -10.70 -19.92
C ASN A 22 12.74 -9.66 -19.37
N TYR A 23 13.25 -9.90 -18.16
CA TYR A 23 14.02 -8.96 -17.36
C TYR A 23 15.51 -9.04 -17.69
N ARG A 24 15.94 -10.11 -18.38
CA ARG A 24 17.34 -10.31 -18.82
C ARG A 24 17.78 -9.28 -19.86
N GLU A 25 16.88 -8.74 -20.69
CA GLU A 25 17.22 -7.71 -21.69
C GLU A 25 17.50 -6.33 -21.08
N TYR A 26 17.01 -6.03 -19.87
CA TYR A 26 17.22 -4.73 -19.21
C TYR A 26 18.47 -4.69 -18.31
N MET A 27 19.24 -5.76 -18.25
CA MET A 27 20.24 -6.01 -17.23
C MET A 27 21.61 -6.38 -17.84
N ALA A 28 22.10 -5.58 -18.79
CA ALA A 28 23.51 -5.67 -19.22
C ALA A 28 24.52 -5.45 -18.07
N ASP A 29 24.06 -4.91 -16.92
CA ASP A 29 24.88 -4.55 -15.75
C ASP A 29 24.29 -5.11 -14.42
N ALA A 30 23.59 -6.25 -14.43
CA ALA A 30 22.94 -6.83 -13.25
C ALA A 30 23.88 -6.95 -12.04
N ASP A 31 25.09 -7.46 -12.29
CA ASP A 31 26.12 -7.70 -11.26
C ASP A 31 26.59 -6.40 -10.63
N LYS A 32 26.77 -5.34 -11.44
CA LYS A 32 27.14 -4.00 -10.97
C LYS A 32 26.03 -3.38 -10.13
N CYS A 33 24.76 -3.63 -10.47
CA CYS A 33 23.63 -3.22 -9.64
C CYS A 33 23.57 -3.98 -8.31
N ILE A 34 23.82 -5.29 -8.31
CA ILE A 34 23.88 -6.12 -7.09
C ILE A 34 25.02 -5.67 -6.18
N GLU A 35 26.21 -5.44 -6.74
CA GLU A 35 27.37 -4.99 -5.98
C GLU A 35 27.13 -3.61 -5.35
N ASN A 36 26.59 -2.66 -6.13
CA ASN A 36 26.23 -1.33 -5.62
C ASN A 36 25.12 -1.39 -4.56
N PHE A 37 24.16 -2.32 -4.70
CA PHE A 37 23.16 -2.54 -3.68
C PHE A 37 23.80 -3.08 -2.39
N ASN A 38 24.62 -4.11 -2.47
CA ASN A 38 25.28 -4.71 -1.30
C ASN A 38 26.09 -3.66 -0.52
N LYS A 39 26.82 -2.79 -1.25
CA LYS A 39 27.54 -1.64 -0.66
C LYS A 39 26.60 -0.66 0.07
N ASN A 40 25.41 -0.41 -0.48
CA ASN A 40 24.45 0.54 0.08
C ASN A 40 23.40 -0.09 1.00
N PHE A 41 23.34 -1.42 1.11
CA PHE A 41 22.27 -2.14 1.81
C PHE A 41 22.28 -1.80 3.30
N ASN A 42 23.45 -1.75 3.93
CA ASN A 42 23.57 -1.37 5.33
C ASN A 42 23.08 0.07 5.58
N LYS A 43 23.37 1.00 4.66
CA LYS A 43 22.86 2.38 4.73
C LYS A 43 21.34 2.41 4.58
N PHE A 44 20.79 1.63 3.64
CA PHE A 44 19.35 1.50 3.44
C PHE A 44 18.64 0.86 4.65
N LYS A 45 19.19 -0.23 5.19
CA LYS A 45 18.71 -0.90 6.40
C LYS A 45 18.70 0.06 7.61
N LYS A 46 19.74 0.86 7.78
CA LYS A 46 19.78 1.91 8.81
C LYS A 46 18.66 2.94 8.61
N ARG A 47 18.48 3.46 7.38
CA ARG A 47 17.41 4.42 7.07
C ARG A 47 16.00 3.88 7.32
N THR A 48 15.77 2.59 7.06
CA THR A 48 14.45 1.97 7.28
C THR A 48 14.15 1.64 8.74
N THR A 49 15.13 1.73 9.65
CA THR A 49 14.98 1.29 11.05
C THR A 49 13.86 2.05 11.78
N SER A 50 13.79 3.37 11.61
CA SER A 50 12.74 4.19 12.23
C SER A 50 11.35 3.79 11.74
N PHE A 51 11.21 3.51 10.44
CA PHE A 51 9.96 3.04 9.86
C PHE A 51 9.58 1.65 10.39
N GLN A 52 10.51 0.69 10.43
CA GLN A 52 10.26 -0.66 10.97
C GLN A 52 9.75 -0.61 12.41
N LYS A 53 10.38 0.20 13.27
CA LYS A 53 9.94 0.38 14.67
C LYS A 53 8.53 0.97 14.76
N ALA A 54 8.23 1.99 13.94
CA ALA A 54 6.90 2.59 13.91
C ALA A 54 5.84 1.62 13.34
N PHE A 55 6.22 0.84 12.32
CA PHE A 55 5.36 -0.11 11.64
C PHE A 55 4.85 -1.20 12.59
N ILE A 56 5.74 -1.78 13.41
CA ILE A 56 5.35 -2.81 14.39
C ILE A 56 4.25 -2.30 15.33
N LYS A 57 4.29 -1.01 15.72
CA LYS A 57 3.31 -0.38 16.59
C LYS A 57 1.97 -0.10 15.89
N LYS A 58 1.99 0.18 14.58
CA LYS A 58 0.81 0.64 13.83
C LYS A 58 0.15 -0.42 12.93
N GLN A 59 0.83 -1.51 12.58
CA GLN A 59 0.34 -2.48 11.59
C GLN A 59 -1.08 -3.02 11.89
N LYS A 60 -1.36 -3.40 13.13
CA LYS A 60 -2.68 -3.95 13.51
C LYS A 60 -3.79 -2.91 13.44
N ILE A 61 -3.51 -1.67 13.87
CA ILE A 61 -4.51 -0.60 13.83
C ILE A 61 -4.78 -0.16 12.38
N ILE A 62 -3.77 -0.14 11.51
CA ILE A 62 -3.94 0.11 10.07
C ILE A 62 -4.93 -0.88 9.46
N LEU A 63 -4.71 -2.19 9.66
CA LEU A 63 -5.59 -3.22 9.10
C LEU A 63 -7.04 -3.10 9.59
N LYS A 64 -7.22 -2.81 10.89
CA LYS A 64 -8.55 -2.59 11.47
C LYS A 64 -9.24 -1.37 10.90
N LEU A 65 -8.52 -0.27 10.71
CA LEU A 65 -9.09 0.97 10.17
C LEU A 65 -9.46 0.80 8.69
N ILE A 66 -8.63 0.12 7.90
CA ILE A 66 -8.96 -0.22 6.52
C ILE A 66 -10.24 -1.06 6.47
N GLU A 67 -10.34 -2.14 7.26
CA GLU A 67 -11.55 -2.99 7.36
C GLU A 67 -12.78 -2.19 7.81
N LYS A 68 -12.62 -1.29 8.79
CA LYS A 68 -13.68 -0.38 9.27
C LYS A 68 -14.23 0.49 8.14
N TYR A 69 -13.37 1.12 7.34
CA TYR A 69 -13.81 2.07 6.31
C TYR A 69 -14.23 1.39 5.01
N SER A 70 -13.57 0.30 4.62
CA SER A 70 -13.94 -0.48 3.45
C SER A 70 -15.23 -1.29 3.69
N GLY A 71 -15.43 -1.79 4.90
CA GLY A 71 -16.48 -2.76 5.22
C GLY A 71 -16.23 -4.16 4.66
N TYR A 72 -14.98 -4.46 4.25
CA TYR A 72 -14.57 -5.76 3.74
C TYR A 72 -13.57 -6.45 4.67
N ASP A 73 -13.88 -7.71 5.00
CA ASP A 73 -12.98 -8.55 5.77
C ASP A 73 -11.71 -8.86 4.99
N TRP A 74 -10.58 -8.92 5.71
CA TRP A 74 -9.34 -9.37 5.11
C TRP A 74 -9.37 -10.84 4.69
N LYS A 75 -8.72 -11.12 3.56
CA LYS A 75 -8.45 -12.47 3.07
C LYS A 75 -6.99 -12.83 3.28
N GLY A 76 -6.73 -14.10 3.54
CA GLY A 76 -5.37 -14.62 3.72
C GLY A 76 -4.82 -14.48 5.14
N LYS A 77 -3.71 -15.19 5.41
CA LYS A 77 -3.06 -15.25 6.73
C LYS A 77 -1.88 -14.30 6.86
N SER A 78 -1.23 -13.96 5.74
CA SER A 78 -0.01 -13.15 5.72
C SER A 78 0.05 -12.28 4.46
N ILE A 79 0.59 -11.08 4.57
CA ILE A 79 0.87 -10.16 3.47
C ILE A 79 2.35 -9.75 3.55
N PRO A 80 3.21 -10.23 2.64
CA PRO A 80 4.59 -9.77 2.56
C PRO A 80 4.65 -8.34 1.99
N ILE A 81 5.45 -7.48 2.60
CA ILE A 81 5.68 -6.09 2.19
C ILE A 81 7.15 -5.92 1.87
N TYR A 82 7.47 -5.62 0.61
CA TYR A 82 8.85 -5.44 0.17
C TYR A 82 9.23 -3.95 0.15
N LEU A 83 10.08 -3.50 1.08
CA LEU A 83 10.64 -2.15 1.03
C LEU A 83 11.75 -2.07 -0.01
N ILE A 84 11.62 -1.18 -1.00
CA ILE A 84 12.61 -0.99 -2.06
C ILE A 84 13.20 0.41 -2.05
N ASN A 85 14.47 0.54 -2.46
CA ASN A 85 15.21 1.80 -2.55
C ASN A 85 15.32 2.33 -4.00
N ILE A 86 14.46 1.89 -4.92
CA ILE A 86 14.54 2.28 -6.34
C ILE A 86 13.71 3.55 -6.57
N THR A 87 14.34 4.57 -7.17
CA THR A 87 13.70 5.87 -7.45
C THR A 87 12.70 5.82 -8.59
N GLN A 88 12.89 4.92 -9.56
CA GLN A 88 12.13 4.89 -10.82
C GLN A 88 10.87 4.00 -10.80
N LYS A 89 10.70 3.11 -9.83
CA LYS A 89 9.55 2.21 -9.77
C LYS A 89 8.46 2.73 -8.81
N PRO A 90 7.17 2.66 -9.19
CA PRO A 90 6.09 2.97 -8.28
C PRO A 90 5.96 1.90 -7.18
N SER A 91 5.18 2.21 -6.15
CA SER A 91 4.67 1.15 -5.26
C SER A 91 3.53 0.42 -5.97
N ILE A 92 3.38 -0.86 -5.65
CA ILE A 92 2.36 -1.73 -6.26
C ILE A 92 1.78 -2.63 -5.18
N ALA A 93 0.52 -3.01 -5.35
CA ALA A 93 -0.21 -3.80 -4.37
C ALA A 93 0.08 -5.32 -4.46
N ASP A 94 0.40 -5.85 -5.64
CA ASP A 94 0.60 -7.29 -5.86
C ASP A 94 1.81 -7.59 -6.77
N PRO A 95 2.92 -8.13 -6.23
CA PRO A 95 3.21 -8.30 -4.80
C PRO A 95 3.42 -6.94 -4.13
N LEU A 96 2.97 -6.78 -2.87
CA LEU A 96 3.01 -5.49 -2.18
C LEU A 96 4.45 -4.98 -2.04
N THR A 97 4.78 -3.97 -2.84
CA THR A 97 6.10 -3.38 -2.92
C THR A 97 6.00 -1.90 -2.59
N LEU A 98 6.75 -1.47 -1.58
CA LEU A 98 6.68 -0.13 -1.02
C LEU A 98 7.99 0.62 -1.28
N LYS A 99 7.92 1.69 -2.06
CA LYS A 99 9.04 2.58 -2.32
C LYS A 99 9.38 3.35 -1.06
N PHE A 100 10.62 3.22 -0.60
CA PHE A 100 11.08 3.91 0.60
C PHE A 100 11.15 5.43 0.40
N ARG A 101 10.72 6.15 1.44
CA ARG A 101 10.76 7.60 1.58
C ARG A 101 11.26 7.92 2.98
N ASP A 102 12.05 8.99 3.13
CA ASP A 102 12.61 9.36 4.43
C ASP A 102 11.56 9.91 5.40
N ASN A 103 10.41 10.35 4.91
CA ASN A 103 9.29 10.82 5.73
C ASN A 103 8.37 9.65 6.15
N LEU A 104 8.20 9.46 7.47
CA LEU A 104 7.41 8.38 8.05
C LEU A 104 5.92 8.45 7.67
N ASP A 105 5.32 9.62 7.65
CA ASP A 105 3.90 9.79 7.32
C ASP A 105 3.65 9.42 5.86
N SER A 106 4.51 9.88 4.96
CA SER A 106 4.51 9.52 3.55
C SER A 106 4.61 8.01 3.35
N MET A 107 5.46 7.33 4.13
CA MET A 107 5.60 5.87 4.10
C MET A 107 4.33 5.16 4.57
N PHE A 108 3.71 5.61 5.66
CA PHE A 108 2.47 5.00 6.14
C PHE A 108 1.30 5.24 5.19
N ILE A 109 1.18 6.45 4.65
CA ILE A 109 0.11 6.78 3.69
C ILE A 109 0.21 5.88 2.46
N LEU A 110 1.42 5.71 1.92
CA LEU A 110 1.65 4.83 0.78
C LEU A 110 1.37 3.36 1.12
N LEU A 111 1.79 2.89 2.31
CA LEU A 111 1.46 1.54 2.77
C LEU A 111 -0.05 1.33 2.89
N ILE A 112 -0.77 2.28 3.45
CA ILE A 112 -2.24 2.23 3.59
C ILE A 112 -2.90 2.17 2.22
N HIS A 113 -2.41 2.94 1.25
CA HIS A 113 -2.90 2.94 -0.12
C HIS A 113 -2.79 1.53 -0.76
N GLU A 114 -1.58 0.95 -0.76
CA GLU A 114 -1.37 -0.39 -1.34
C GLU A 114 -2.13 -1.50 -0.58
N LEU A 115 -2.19 -1.42 0.75
CA LEU A 115 -2.98 -2.36 1.55
C LEU A 115 -4.47 -2.25 1.27
N THR A 116 -4.97 -1.06 0.97
CA THR A 116 -6.39 -0.85 0.65
C THR A 116 -6.73 -1.52 -0.68
N HIS A 117 -5.87 -1.43 -1.70
CA HIS A 117 -6.03 -2.22 -2.93
C HIS A 117 -6.21 -3.71 -2.61
N LEU A 118 -5.36 -4.29 -1.77
CA LEU A 118 -5.47 -5.71 -1.39
C LEU A 118 -6.73 -6.07 -0.59
N ASN A 119 -7.29 -5.14 0.17
CA ASN A 119 -8.49 -5.40 0.98
C ASN A 119 -9.78 -5.41 0.15
N LEU A 120 -9.83 -4.68 -0.97
CA LEU A 120 -11.03 -4.62 -1.81
C LEU A 120 -11.28 -5.94 -2.54
N PRO A 121 -12.54 -6.28 -2.90
CA PRO A 121 -12.84 -7.46 -3.71
C PRO A 121 -12.08 -7.45 -5.06
N GLN A 122 -11.64 -8.61 -5.54
CA GLN A 122 -10.85 -8.75 -6.78
C GLN A 122 -11.41 -7.99 -7.99
N LYS A 123 -12.74 -7.96 -8.15
CA LYS A 123 -13.44 -7.19 -9.19
C LYS A 123 -13.23 -5.66 -9.13
N MET A 124 -12.72 -5.14 -8.01
CA MET A 124 -12.36 -3.73 -7.79
C MET A 124 -10.85 -3.51 -7.81
N GLN A 125 -10.03 -4.56 -7.63
CA GLN A 125 -8.58 -4.47 -7.55
C GLN A 125 -7.92 -4.18 -8.91
N PHE A 126 -8.45 -4.77 -9.99
CA PHE A 126 -7.78 -4.81 -11.31
C PHE A 126 -8.54 -4.06 -12.41
N ASP A 127 -9.49 -3.21 -12.05
CA ASP A 127 -10.19 -2.39 -13.03
C ASP A 127 -9.32 -1.16 -13.37
N ALA A 128 -8.21 -1.39 -14.07
CA ALA A 128 -7.16 -0.42 -14.36
C ALA A 128 -7.64 0.78 -15.22
N GLY A 129 -8.85 0.70 -15.78
CA GLY A 129 -9.52 1.81 -16.46
C GLY A 129 -10.51 2.59 -15.58
N ASN A 130 -10.79 2.11 -14.37
CA ASN A 130 -11.88 2.63 -13.55
C ASN A 130 -11.37 3.60 -12.48
N LYS A 131 -11.37 4.88 -12.86
CA LYS A 131 -11.09 6.02 -11.97
C LYS A 131 -11.82 5.93 -10.62
N ARG A 132 -12.98 5.29 -10.53
CA ARG A 132 -13.73 5.17 -9.27
C ARG A 132 -13.07 4.26 -8.26
N SER A 133 -12.43 3.16 -8.68
CA SER A 133 -11.76 2.26 -7.72
C SER A 133 -10.60 2.99 -7.02
N GLU A 134 -9.78 3.69 -7.81
CA GLU A 134 -8.68 4.50 -7.31
C GLU A 134 -9.17 5.64 -6.40
N GLN A 135 -10.30 6.27 -6.72
CA GLN A 135 -10.92 7.25 -5.83
C GLN A 135 -11.36 6.64 -4.49
N TRP A 136 -11.94 5.44 -4.48
CA TRP A 136 -12.32 4.74 -3.24
C TRP A 136 -11.11 4.39 -2.38
N VAL A 137 -10.04 3.90 -3.01
CA VAL A 137 -8.77 3.61 -2.34
C VAL A 137 -8.19 4.87 -1.71
N ASN A 138 -8.14 5.97 -2.46
CA ASN A 138 -7.65 7.26 -1.97
C ASN A 138 -8.52 7.79 -0.83
N LEU A 139 -9.84 7.61 -0.91
CA LEU A 139 -10.74 8.05 0.15
C LEU A 139 -10.54 7.25 1.45
N ILE A 140 -10.54 5.91 1.37
CA ILE A 140 -10.25 5.06 2.53
C ILE A 140 -8.89 5.41 3.13
N THR A 141 -7.87 5.56 2.28
CA THR A 141 -6.51 5.95 2.70
C THR A 141 -6.52 7.26 3.48
N ARG A 142 -7.23 8.27 2.99
CA ARG A 142 -7.38 9.56 3.67
C ARG A 142 -8.00 9.41 5.06
N TYR A 143 -9.10 8.68 5.19
CA TYR A 143 -9.76 8.50 6.49
C TYR A 143 -8.90 7.73 7.49
N VAL A 144 -8.23 6.65 7.05
CA VAL A 144 -7.27 5.92 7.88
C VAL A 144 -6.12 6.82 8.32
N ALA A 145 -5.57 7.63 7.41
CA ALA A 145 -4.49 8.56 7.72
C ALA A 145 -4.90 9.64 8.73
N LEU A 146 -6.13 10.18 8.62
CA LEU A 146 -6.68 11.15 9.57
C LEU A 146 -6.85 10.54 10.98
N GLU A 147 -7.40 9.33 11.09
CA GLU A 147 -7.52 8.60 12.37
C GLU A 147 -6.15 8.30 13.00
N LEU A 148 -5.12 8.08 12.17
CA LEU A 148 -3.75 7.85 12.61
C LEU A 148 -2.96 9.15 12.85
N LYS A 149 -3.58 10.32 12.64
CA LYS A 149 -2.97 11.66 12.74
C LYS A 149 -1.72 11.82 11.88
N LEU A 150 -1.73 11.28 10.66
CA LEU A 150 -0.64 11.43 9.69
C LEU A 150 -0.77 12.76 8.93
N ASP A 151 0.34 13.43 8.66
CA ASP A 151 0.35 14.65 7.84
C ASP A 151 0.16 14.32 6.36
N LEU A 152 -1.08 14.49 5.88
CA LEU A 152 -1.44 14.27 4.48
C LEU A 152 -0.65 15.15 3.51
N ASN A 153 -0.14 16.32 3.94
CA ASN A 153 0.65 17.20 3.08
C ASN A 153 2.05 16.63 2.79
N LYS A 154 2.51 15.65 3.59
CA LYS A 154 3.78 14.94 3.34
C LYS A 154 3.62 13.78 2.37
N ALA A 155 2.40 13.38 2.03
CA ALA A 155 2.19 12.46 0.94
C ALA A 155 2.31 13.21 -0.38
N THR A 156 3.33 12.90 -1.18
CA THR A 156 3.46 13.39 -2.56
C THR A 156 2.45 12.75 -3.53
N MET A 157 1.35 12.21 -3.02
CA MET A 157 0.30 11.62 -3.84
C MET A 157 -0.55 12.75 -4.40
N LYS A 158 -0.27 13.10 -5.65
CA LYS A 158 -1.00 14.10 -6.45
C LYS A 158 -2.53 13.87 -6.47
N ASN A 159 -2.98 12.64 -6.17
CA ASN A 159 -4.35 12.18 -6.32
C ASN A 159 -5.26 12.44 -5.09
N PHE A 160 -4.75 12.91 -3.94
CA PHE A 160 -5.62 13.16 -2.76
C PHE A 160 -6.55 14.37 -2.92
N SER A 161 -6.20 15.33 -3.78
CA SER A 161 -7.06 16.48 -4.07
C SER A 161 -8.24 16.11 -4.96
N GLU A 162 -8.08 15.14 -5.87
CA GLU A 162 -9.11 14.70 -6.81
C GLU A 162 -10.18 13.79 -6.15
N ALA A 163 -9.85 13.15 -5.02
CA ALA A 163 -10.79 12.36 -4.25
C ALA A 163 -11.91 13.18 -3.56
N LEU A 164 -11.82 14.52 -3.57
CA LEU A 164 -12.80 15.43 -2.97
C LEU A 164 -14.05 15.64 -3.83
N GLU A 165 -14.05 15.21 -5.10
CA GLU A 165 -15.22 15.36 -5.99
C GLU A 165 -16.29 14.28 -5.80
N LEU A 166 -16.00 13.23 -5.02
CA LEU A 166 -17.03 12.27 -4.61
C LEU A 166 -17.77 12.83 -3.40
N GLU A 167 -19.09 13.05 -3.53
CA GLU A 167 -20.03 13.43 -2.46
C GLU A 167 -20.21 12.34 -1.38
N TRP A 168 -19.12 11.69 -0.96
CA TRP A 168 -19.19 10.54 -0.09
C TRP A 168 -18.61 10.81 1.30
N ASN A 169 -19.53 10.99 2.24
CA ASN A 169 -19.22 11.16 3.66
C ASN A 169 -19.18 9.79 4.38
N LEU A 170 -17.97 9.23 4.54
CA LEU A 170 -17.72 7.97 5.25
C LEU A 170 -17.90 8.07 6.78
N LYS A 171 -18.18 9.25 7.37
CA LYS A 171 -18.35 9.36 8.84
C LYS A 171 -19.41 8.40 9.38
N ASN A 172 -20.42 8.03 8.57
CA ASN A 172 -21.57 7.24 9.02
C ASN A 172 -21.83 5.95 8.21
N LYS A 173 -21.02 5.63 7.19
CA LYS A 173 -21.22 4.45 6.30
C LYS A 173 -19.87 3.89 5.85
N THR A 174 -19.79 2.61 5.45
CA THR A 174 -18.59 1.97 4.88
C THR A 174 -18.63 1.98 3.34
N LEU A 175 -17.51 1.72 2.65
CA LEU A 175 -17.48 1.56 1.17
C LEU A 175 -18.51 0.55 0.70
N LYS A 176 -18.48 -0.63 1.29
CA LYS A 176 -19.43 -1.70 0.98
C LYS A 176 -20.88 -1.23 1.08
N LYS A 177 -21.26 -0.51 2.15
CA LYS A 177 -22.64 0.01 2.31
C LYS A 177 -22.98 1.10 1.29
N PHE A 178 -22.02 1.93 0.89
CA PHE A 178 -22.24 2.99 -0.08
C PHE A 178 -22.50 2.44 -1.48
N ILE A 179 -21.71 1.47 -1.91
CA ILE A 179 -21.83 0.90 -3.28
C ILE A 179 -22.91 -0.19 -3.40
N GLN A 180 -23.39 -0.75 -2.28
CA GLN A 180 -24.45 -1.75 -2.22
C GLN A 180 -25.54 -1.33 -1.20
N PRO A 181 -26.30 -0.24 -1.47
CA PRO A 181 -27.27 0.28 -0.51
C PRO A 181 -28.45 -0.68 -0.23
N ASN A 182 -28.72 -1.63 -1.13
CA ASN A 182 -29.88 -2.54 -1.08
C ASN A 182 -29.54 -3.99 -0.71
N ALA A 183 -28.42 -4.25 -0.03
CA ALA A 183 -28.21 -5.55 0.60
C ALA A 183 -29.13 -5.64 1.83
N SER A 184 -30.42 -5.88 1.61
CA SER A 184 -31.41 -6.13 2.66
C SER A 184 -30.88 -7.20 3.60
N PRO A 185 -31.10 -7.08 4.93
CA PRO A 185 -30.84 -8.21 5.82
C PRO A 185 -31.67 -9.37 5.29
N LYS A 186 -31.00 -10.49 4.95
CA LYS A 186 -31.71 -11.75 4.78
C LYS A 186 -32.30 -12.06 6.16
N SER A 187 -33.60 -11.81 6.29
CA SER A 187 -34.46 -12.28 7.38
C SER A 187 -34.32 -13.77 7.55
#